data_AF-A3IHU0-F1
#
_entry.id   AF-A3IHU0-F1
#
_cell.length_a   1.000
_cell.length_b   1.000
_cell.length_c   1.000
_cell.angle_alpha   90.00
_cell.angle_beta   90.00
_cell.angle_gamma   90.00
#
_symmetry.space_group_name_H-M   'P 1'
#
loop_
_entity.id
_entity.type
_entity.pdbx_description
1 polymer ?
#
loop_
_entity_poly.entity_id
_entity_poly.type
_entity_poly.pdbx_seq_one_letter_code
_entity_poly.pdbx_strand_id
1 'polypeptide(L)'
;MLRKYPILMIWPVTVREDLENMQEFAKSFSSTMFHRKRPVIDFTGPPLDEYPNIVKKTIMFFNEGKNCYEFQLTDNDLENLKKKYESKPRERHLIRDYLKDIRSLWEQRTDYISRIAKNVPKPTEVWFIFSYPVAESVVARFAKQTPDIINEIWNADYKSLFVYISENNQRKADWSPQRLTLALSSRMLTTKIMYLPTNSLVSCIASYARDAEIPITNKDWLDPDQYSIKRNWLQKNNAKKTLQTTPLYLQLSGVSITLGKRKSGAVPTGLKNAKQAFEKINEDISQNKISDQRFNKAICLALKDVFRYSKHELNFKSEINHPHLTNIKPDILVDMGEKLVCLEFCYTNNSTPGYLADYVLKKLNKYMKQLEDNFGISEDLLS
;
A
#
# COMPACT_ATOMS: atom_id res chain seq x y z
N MET A 1 -31.66 15.62 -12.45
CA MET A 1 -30.30 15.96 -12.90
C MET A 1 -29.69 14.75 -13.57
N LEU A 2 -29.44 14.83 -14.87
CA LEU A 2 -28.48 14.06 -15.68
C LEU A 2 -28.52 14.68 -17.08
N ARG A 3 -27.37 14.91 -17.71
CA ARG A 3 -27.28 15.64 -18.99
C ARG A 3 -28.08 14.92 -20.07
N LYS A 4 -28.92 15.66 -20.81
CA LYS A 4 -29.96 15.15 -21.72
C LYS A 4 -29.45 14.85 -23.15
N TYR A 5 -28.15 15.02 -23.42
CA TYR A 5 -27.54 14.82 -24.74
C TYR A 5 -26.18 14.12 -24.64
N PRO A 6 -25.83 13.22 -25.59
CA PRO A 6 -24.50 12.63 -25.66
C PRO A 6 -23.44 13.71 -25.91
N ILE A 7 -22.33 13.64 -25.17
CA ILE A 7 -21.17 14.49 -25.38
C ILE A 7 -20.25 13.77 -26.35
N LEU A 8 -20.10 14.32 -27.56
CA LEU A 8 -19.07 13.91 -28.49
C LEU A 8 -17.78 14.67 -28.13
N MET A 9 -16.80 13.96 -27.56
CA MET A 9 -15.44 14.46 -27.45
C MET A 9 -14.68 14.11 -28.73
N ILE A 10 -14.54 15.06 -29.64
CA ILE A 10 -13.60 14.95 -30.76
C ILE A 10 -12.25 15.47 -30.25
N TRP A 11 -11.25 14.59 -30.20
CA TRP A 11 -9.86 14.99 -29.96
C TRP A 11 -9.29 15.52 -31.29
N PRO A 12 -8.99 16.82 -31.44
CA PRO A 12 -8.57 17.33 -32.73
C PRO A 12 -7.11 16.94 -32.96
N VAL A 13 -6.93 16.21 -34.05
CA VAL A 13 -5.74 16.15 -34.90
C VAL A 13 -4.43 15.78 -34.21
N THR A 14 -4.08 14.49 -34.30
CA THR A 14 -2.82 13.95 -33.81
C THR A 14 -1.62 14.24 -34.71
N VAL A 15 -1.78 14.83 -35.90
CA VAL A 15 -0.69 15.03 -36.87
C VAL A 15 -0.72 16.47 -37.40
N ARG A 16 0.43 17.15 -37.43
CA ARG A 16 0.53 18.55 -37.88
C ARG A 16 0.04 18.72 -39.33
N GLU A 17 0.30 17.74 -40.17
CA GLU A 17 -0.16 17.67 -41.56
C GLU A 17 -1.69 17.66 -41.68
N ASP A 18 -2.40 16.95 -40.81
CA ASP A 18 -3.86 16.96 -40.78
C ASP A 18 -4.44 18.31 -40.32
N LEU A 19 -3.71 19.06 -39.48
CA LEU A 19 -4.11 20.40 -39.03
C LEU A 19 -3.92 21.40 -40.17
N GLU A 20 -2.80 21.29 -40.88
CA GLU A 20 -2.49 22.09 -42.07
C GLU A 20 -3.50 21.79 -43.20
N ASN A 21 -3.84 20.52 -43.43
CA ASN A 21 -4.90 20.09 -44.35
C ASN A 21 -6.27 20.65 -43.93
N MET A 22 -6.63 20.57 -42.65
CA MET A 22 -7.88 21.16 -42.14
C MET A 22 -7.89 22.69 -42.29
N GLN A 23 -6.75 23.37 -42.12
CA GLN A 23 -6.62 24.81 -42.36
C GLN A 23 -6.74 25.17 -43.84
N GLU A 24 -6.20 24.34 -44.75
CA GLU A 24 -6.39 24.49 -46.20
C GLU A 24 -7.84 24.25 -46.63
N PHE A 25 -8.48 23.18 -46.13
CA PHE A 25 -9.91 22.95 -46.33
C PHE A 25 -10.76 24.09 -45.75
N ALA A 26 -10.44 24.60 -44.57
CA ALA A 26 -11.13 25.74 -44.00
C ALA A 26 -10.93 27.02 -44.83
N LYS A 27 -9.75 27.22 -45.42
CA LYS A 27 -9.47 28.31 -46.37
C LYS A 27 -10.30 28.15 -47.66
N SER A 28 -10.46 26.93 -48.18
CA SER A 28 -11.27 26.66 -49.37
C SER A 28 -12.77 26.86 -49.13
N PHE A 29 -13.26 26.64 -47.91
CA PHE A 29 -14.63 26.98 -47.49
C PHE A 29 -14.80 28.43 -46.99
N SER A 30 -13.71 29.19 -46.84
CA SER A 30 -13.74 30.54 -46.23
C SER A 30 -14.38 31.61 -47.11
N SER A 31 -14.59 31.36 -48.41
CA SER A 31 -15.24 32.31 -49.30
C SER A 31 -16.74 32.47 -49.07
N THR A 32 -17.38 31.61 -48.24
CA THR A 32 -18.85 31.65 -48.10
C THR A 32 -19.40 31.90 -46.70
N MET A 33 -18.64 31.84 -45.59
CA MET A 33 -19.28 32.05 -44.28
C MET A 33 -18.42 32.48 -43.06
N PHE A 34 -17.37 33.29 -43.21
CA PHE A 34 -16.70 33.86 -42.02
C PHE A 34 -16.54 35.38 -42.07
N HIS A 35 -17.40 36.05 -41.29
CA HIS A 35 -17.42 37.47 -41.00
C HIS A 35 -16.05 37.96 -40.45
N ARG A 36 -15.52 39.07 -40.99
CA ARG A 36 -14.21 39.72 -40.66
C ARG A 36 -13.94 40.04 -39.17
N LYS A 37 -14.88 39.78 -38.26
CA LYS A 37 -14.80 40.16 -36.82
C LYS A 37 -14.62 38.97 -35.87
N ARG A 38 -14.51 37.73 -36.34
CA ARG A 38 -14.26 36.59 -35.44
C ARG A 38 -12.75 36.36 -35.27
N PRO A 39 -12.24 36.32 -34.03
CA PRO A 39 -10.83 36.01 -33.77
C PRO A 39 -10.52 34.60 -34.28
N VAL A 40 -9.36 34.46 -34.90
CA VAL A 40 -8.73 33.15 -35.13
C VAL A 40 -8.53 32.52 -33.74
N ILE A 41 -9.21 31.41 -33.48
CA ILE A 41 -8.98 30.63 -32.26
C ILE A 41 -7.84 29.68 -32.60
N ASP A 42 -6.65 29.98 -32.10
CA ASP A 42 -5.49 29.09 -32.23
C ASP A 42 -5.66 27.94 -31.24
N PHE A 43 -5.80 26.71 -31.76
CA PHE A 43 -5.96 25.52 -30.93
C PHE A 43 -4.57 24.93 -30.63
N THR A 44 -3.88 25.53 -29.65
CA THR A 44 -2.51 25.16 -29.27
C THR A 44 -2.42 23.94 -28.34
N GLY A 45 -3.54 23.25 -28.12
CA GLY A 45 -3.65 22.17 -27.15
C GLY A 45 -3.67 22.70 -25.70
N PRO A 46 -3.61 21.80 -24.70
CA PRO A 46 -3.54 22.22 -23.30
C PRO A 46 -2.22 22.96 -23.02
N PRO A 47 -2.20 23.91 -22.06
CA PRO A 47 -0.96 24.55 -21.64
C PRO A 47 -0.01 23.51 -21.03
N LEU A 48 1.30 23.74 -21.18
CA LEU A 48 2.36 22.84 -20.70
C LEU A 48 2.25 22.55 -19.19
N ASP A 49 1.79 23.51 -18.40
CA ASP A 49 1.53 23.37 -16.96
C ASP A 49 0.48 22.28 -16.63
N GLU A 50 -0.43 21.98 -17.55
CA GLU A 50 -1.44 20.94 -17.37
C GLU A 50 -0.94 19.54 -17.72
N TYR A 51 0.24 19.41 -18.35
CA TYR A 51 0.73 18.12 -18.84
C TYR A 51 0.87 17.08 -17.72
N PRO A 52 1.53 17.38 -16.58
CA PRO A 52 1.60 16.42 -15.47
C PRO A 52 0.23 15.94 -14.99
N ASN A 53 -0.74 16.86 -14.90
CA ASN A 53 -2.11 16.55 -14.46
C ASN A 53 -2.84 15.66 -15.47
N ILE A 54 -2.73 15.97 -16.76
CA ILE A 54 -3.28 15.17 -17.86
C ILE A 54 -2.70 13.76 -17.82
N VAL A 55 -1.38 13.61 -17.65
CA VAL A 55 -0.74 12.29 -17.56
C VAL A 55 -1.26 11.49 -16.36
N LYS A 56 -1.32 12.08 -15.17
CA LYS A 56 -1.86 11.42 -13.98
C LYS A 56 -3.29 10.93 -14.19
N LYS A 57 -4.15 11.78 -14.75
CA LYS A 57 -5.56 11.44 -15.05
C LYS A 57 -5.67 10.38 -16.13
N THR A 58 -4.79 10.44 -17.14
CA THR A 58 -4.73 9.46 -18.24
C THR A 58 -4.37 8.08 -17.70
N ILE A 59 -3.30 7.98 -16.91
CA ILE A 59 -2.90 6.72 -16.25
C ILE A 59 -4.05 6.19 -15.40
N MET A 60 -4.64 7.03 -14.55
CA MET A 60 -5.76 6.65 -13.69
C MET A 60 -6.98 6.17 -14.48
N PHE A 61 -7.33 6.84 -15.57
CA PHE A 61 -8.47 6.48 -16.41
C PHE A 61 -8.27 5.14 -17.13
N PHE A 62 -7.10 4.92 -17.72
CA PHE A 62 -6.82 3.71 -18.49
C PHE A 62 -6.39 2.50 -17.65
N ASN A 63 -6.17 2.67 -16.33
CA ASN A 63 -5.69 1.62 -15.44
C ASN A 63 -6.57 1.46 -14.20
N GLU A 64 -7.90 1.46 -14.36
CA GLU A 64 -8.85 1.11 -13.29
C GLU A 64 -8.69 1.96 -11.99
N GLY A 65 -8.32 3.23 -12.14
CA GLY A 65 -8.12 4.12 -10.99
C GLY A 65 -6.72 4.07 -10.37
N LYS A 66 -5.80 3.25 -10.90
CA LYS A 66 -4.41 3.18 -10.42
C LYS A 66 -3.67 4.49 -10.65
N ASN A 67 -2.94 4.93 -9.64
CA ASN A 67 -2.15 6.15 -9.71
C ASN A 67 -0.80 5.91 -10.39
N CYS A 68 -0.13 6.98 -10.82
CA CYS A 68 1.16 6.87 -11.52
C CYS A 68 2.29 6.26 -10.66
N TYR A 69 2.23 6.39 -9.34
CA TYR A 69 3.25 5.87 -8.42
C TYR A 69 3.33 4.34 -8.46
N GLU A 70 2.23 3.66 -8.78
CA GLU A 70 2.17 2.21 -8.99
C GLU A 70 2.93 1.74 -10.23
N PHE A 71 3.15 2.66 -11.17
CA PHE A 71 3.95 2.44 -12.36
C PHE A 71 5.37 2.96 -12.18
N GLN A 72 5.84 3.13 -10.94
CA GLN A 72 7.20 3.61 -10.65
C GLN A 72 7.48 5.00 -11.27
N LEU A 73 6.42 5.82 -11.39
CA LEU A 73 6.47 7.21 -11.84
C LEU A 73 6.09 8.15 -10.69
N THR A 74 6.85 9.21 -10.52
CA THR A 74 6.70 10.20 -9.43
C THR A 74 6.33 11.57 -9.97
N ASP A 75 5.94 12.48 -9.08
CA ASP A 75 5.68 13.87 -9.45
C ASP A 75 6.93 14.57 -9.99
N ASN A 76 8.10 14.22 -9.45
CA ASN A 76 9.38 14.75 -9.91
C ASN A 76 9.67 14.33 -11.35
N ASP A 77 9.29 13.12 -11.76
CA ASP A 77 9.51 12.66 -13.14
C ASP A 77 8.70 13.48 -14.14
N LEU A 78 7.43 13.73 -13.79
CA LEU A 78 6.55 14.54 -14.60
C LEU A 78 7.08 15.99 -14.67
N GLU A 79 7.47 16.56 -13.53
CA GLU A 79 7.95 17.95 -13.49
C GLU A 79 9.32 18.12 -14.17
N ASN A 80 10.23 17.16 -14.02
CA ASN A 80 11.52 17.18 -14.69
C ASN A 80 11.36 17.05 -16.20
N LEU A 81 10.45 16.18 -16.67
CA LEU A 81 10.13 16.10 -18.09
C LEU A 81 9.48 17.40 -18.57
N LYS A 82 8.61 18.02 -17.77
CA LYS A 82 7.97 19.30 -18.12
C LYS A 82 9.02 20.40 -18.31
N LYS A 83 9.97 20.53 -17.39
CA LYS A 83 11.11 21.47 -17.51
C LYS A 83 11.95 21.22 -18.76
N LYS A 84 12.15 19.95 -19.15
CA LYS A 84 12.81 19.60 -20.43
C LYS A 84 12.01 20.02 -21.65
N TYR A 85 10.69 20.16 -21.54
CA TYR A 85 9.84 20.68 -22.61
C TYR A 85 9.80 22.21 -22.61
N GLU A 86 9.85 22.86 -21.45
CA GLU A 86 9.94 24.33 -21.34
C GLU A 86 11.15 24.90 -22.10
N SER A 87 12.27 24.16 -22.14
CA SER A 87 13.47 24.55 -22.90
C SER A 87 13.38 24.29 -24.41
N LYS A 88 12.35 23.57 -24.89
CA LYS A 88 12.11 23.33 -26.32
C LYS A 88 11.35 24.50 -26.95
N PRO A 89 11.48 24.73 -28.26
CA PRO A 89 10.61 25.66 -28.99
C PRO A 89 9.13 25.31 -28.80
N ARG A 90 8.24 26.32 -28.71
CA ARG A 90 6.79 26.14 -28.48
C ARG A 90 6.13 25.15 -29.43
N GLU A 91 6.59 25.09 -30.68
CA GLU A 91 6.08 24.16 -31.69
C GLU A 91 6.30 22.68 -31.35
N ARG A 92 7.20 22.38 -30.41
CA ARG A 92 7.49 21.02 -29.91
C ARG A 92 6.76 20.70 -28.60
N HIS A 93 5.90 21.61 -28.11
CA HIS A 93 5.10 21.40 -26.92
C HIS A 93 3.85 20.60 -27.30
N LEU A 94 4.03 19.30 -27.57
CA LEU A 94 2.95 18.38 -27.90
C LEU A 94 2.71 17.40 -26.75
N ILE A 95 1.49 17.37 -26.21
CA ILE A 95 1.11 16.46 -25.12
C ILE A 95 1.33 14.99 -25.48
N ARG A 96 1.18 14.62 -26.76
CA ARG A 96 1.45 13.26 -27.22
C ARG A 96 2.91 12.87 -27.04
N ASP A 97 3.83 13.77 -27.40
CA ASP A 97 5.25 13.48 -27.31
C ASP A 97 5.69 13.44 -25.85
N TYR A 98 5.11 14.31 -25.01
CA TYR A 98 5.27 14.21 -23.56
C TYR A 98 4.79 12.86 -23.01
N LEU A 99 3.61 12.39 -23.41
CA LEU A 99 3.09 11.06 -23.03
C LEU A 99 3.99 9.92 -23.52
N LYS A 100 4.54 10.01 -24.74
CA LYS A 100 5.51 9.03 -25.27
C LYS A 100 6.79 9.02 -24.44
N ASP A 101 7.31 10.18 -24.07
CA ASP A 101 8.51 10.29 -23.24
C ASP A 101 8.27 9.74 -21.83
N ILE A 102 7.09 9.95 -21.24
CA ILE A 102 6.69 9.31 -19.98
C ILE A 102 6.63 7.79 -20.12
N ARG A 103 6.04 7.28 -21.21
CA ARG A 103 6.01 5.85 -21.48
C ARG A 103 7.42 5.27 -21.62
N SER A 104 8.30 5.93 -22.37
CA SER A 104 9.70 5.52 -22.51
C SER A 104 10.43 5.49 -21.15
N LEU A 105 10.18 6.48 -20.29
CA LEU A 105 10.74 6.51 -18.94
C LEU A 105 10.24 5.32 -18.10
N TRP A 106 8.94 5.02 -18.18
CA TRP A 106 8.35 3.86 -17.52
C TRP A 106 8.92 2.53 -18.02
N GLU A 107 9.05 2.36 -19.34
CA GLU A 107 9.61 1.14 -19.96
C GLU A 107 11.06 0.92 -19.50
N GLN A 108 11.91 1.96 -19.58
CA GLN A 108 13.30 1.89 -19.11
C GLN A 108 13.42 1.47 -17.64
N ARG A 109 12.58 2.03 -16.77
CA ARG A 109 12.57 1.69 -15.34
C ARG A 109 12.04 0.29 -15.07
N THR A 110 10.94 -0.08 -15.72
CA THR A 110 10.33 -1.39 -15.54
C THR A 110 11.27 -2.49 -16.02
N ASP A 111 11.99 -2.27 -17.12
CA ASP A 111 13.01 -3.18 -17.62
C ASP A 111 14.20 -3.29 -16.67
N TYR A 112 14.63 -2.17 -16.09
CA TYR A 112 15.67 -2.18 -15.06
C TYR A 112 15.25 -2.95 -13.80
N ILE A 113 14.09 -2.62 -13.22
CA ILE A 113 13.54 -3.30 -12.04
C ILE A 113 13.32 -4.79 -12.34
N SER A 114 12.82 -5.12 -13.53
CA SER A 114 12.62 -6.52 -13.93
C SER A 114 13.93 -7.29 -14.06
N ARG A 115 15.02 -6.65 -14.49
CA ARG A 115 16.36 -7.27 -14.51
C ARG A 115 16.86 -7.56 -13.10
N ILE A 116 16.70 -6.63 -12.16
CA ILE A 116 17.07 -6.86 -10.75
C ILE A 116 16.20 -7.95 -10.14
N ALA A 117 14.89 -7.89 -10.35
CA ALA A 117 13.92 -8.83 -9.79
C ALA A 117 14.15 -10.29 -10.24
N LYS A 118 14.83 -10.53 -11.37
CA LYS A 118 15.25 -11.89 -11.79
C LYS A 118 16.24 -12.53 -10.83
N ASN A 119 17.04 -11.71 -10.14
CA ASN A 119 18.03 -12.18 -9.17
C ASN A 119 17.41 -12.39 -7.78
N VAL A 120 16.19 -11.89 -7.55
CA VAL A 120 15.46 -12.10 -6.30
C VAL A 120 14.84 -13.51 -6.34
N PRO A 121 15.25 -14.44 -5.45
CA PRO A 121 14.80 -15.83 -5.55
C PRO A 121 13.28 -15.98 -5.41
N LYS A 122 12.68 -15.15 -4.56
CA LYS A 122 11.24 -15.16 -4.28
C LYS A 122 10.77 -13.75 -3.89
N PRO A 123 9.69 -13.22 -4.49
CA PRO A 123 9.12 -11.94 -4.11
C PRO A 123 8.76 -11.90 -2.62
N THR A 124 9.00 -10.76 -1.98
CA THR A 124 8.66 -10.54 -0.58
C THR A 124 7.53 -9.51 -0.47
N GLU A 125 6.52 -9.81 0.35
CA GLU A 125 5.56 -8.81 0.80
C GLU A 125 5.77 -8.53 2.29
N VAL A 126 5.66 -7.25 2.69
CA VAL A 126 5.74 -6.84 4.09
C VAL A 126 4.38 -6.31 4.51
N TRP A 127 3.76 -6.98 5.47
CA TRP A 127 2.40 -6.68 5.93
C TRP A 127 2.45 -6.15 7.35
N PHE A 128 2.22 -4.85 7.49
CA PHE A 128 2.14 -4.20 8.80
C PHE A 128 0.77 -4.38 9.42
N ILE A 129 0.72 -4.97 10.61
CA ILE A 129 -0.50 -5.33 11.33
C ILE A 129 -0.69 -4.45 12.57
N PHE A 130 -1.76 -3.65 12.57
CA PHE A 130 -2.14 -2.80 13.71
C PHE A 130 -3.38 -3.33 14.41
N SER A 131 -3.37 -3.36 15.76
CA SER A 131 -4.41 -4.06 16.52
C SER A 131 -5.08 -3.25 17.63
N TYR A 132 -4.79 -1.95 17.78
CA TYR A 132 -5.49 -1.11 18.76
C TYR A 132 -6.98 -0.91 18.39
N PRO A 133 -7.86 -0.59 19.35
CA PRO A 133 -9.32 -0.61 19.15
C PRO A 133 -9.87 0.22 17.97
N VAL A 134 -9.15 1.25 17.54
CA VAL A 134 -9.53 2.14 16.41
C VAL A 134 -8.62 1.97 15.19
N ALA A 135 -7.84 0.88 15.12
CA ALA A 135 -6.87 0.64 14.07
C ALA A 135 -7.48 0.67 12.67
N GLU A 136 -8.69 0.13 12.48
CA GLU A 136 -9.39 0.14 11.18
C GLU A 136 -9.46 1.55 10.57
N SER A 137 -9.87 2.56 11.36
CA SER A 137 -10.02 3.93 10.86
C SER A 137 -8.70 4.63 10.56
N VAL A 138 -7.62 4.26 11.24
CA VAL A 138 -6.31 4.87 11.02
C VAL A 138 -5.64 4.19 9.83
N VAL A 139 -5.64 2.86 9.79
CA VAL A 139 -5.11 2.03 8.70
C VAL A 139 -5.79 2.38 7.37
N ALA A 140 -7.11 2.60 7.37
CA ALA A 140 -7.86 3.02 6.18
C ALA A 140 -7.32 4.28 5.49
N ARG A 141 -6.57 5.13 6.21
CA ARG A 141 -5.93 6.33 5.63
C ARG A 141 -4.64 6.01 4.89
N PHE A 142 -3.98 4.90 5.22
CA PHE A 142 -2.67 4.52 4.70
C PHE A 142 -2.72 3.34 3.75
N ALA A 143 -3.90 2.74 3.55
CA ALA A 143 -4.05 1.52 2.79
C ALA A 143 -5.17 1.66 1.77
N LYS A 144 -4.97 1.06 0.60
CA LYS A 144 -5.99 1.02 -0.46
C LYS A 144 -7.20 0.22 -0.05
N GLN A 145 -8.35 0.71 -0.49
CA GLN A 145 -9.68 0.18 -0.20
C GLN A 145 -10.39 -0.22 -1.49
N THR A 146 -9.72 -1.03 -2.31
CA THR A 146 -10.22 -1.52 -3.60
C THR A 146 -10.74 -2.96 -3.42
N PRO A 147 -12.03 -3.18 -3.10
CA PRO A 147 -12.55 -4.51 -2.77
C PRO A 147 -12.56 -5.46 -3.95
N ASP A 148 -12.57 -4.92 -5.18
CA ASP A 148 -12.69 -5.69 -6.42
C ASP A 148 -11.36 -6.37 -6.81
N ILE A 149 -10.23 -5.94 -6.24
CA ILE A 149 -8.90 -6.47 -6.54
C ILE A 149 -8.22 -6.93 -5.24
N ILE A 150 -8.38 -8.22 -4.92
CA ILE A 150 -7.86 -8.84 -3.68
C ILE A 150 -6.35 -8.66 -3.52
N ASN A 151 -5.59 -8.66 -4.61
CA ASN A 151 -4.14 -8.47 -4.54
C ASN A 151 -3.74 -7.03 -4.21
N GLU A 152 -4.61 -6.05 -4.43
CA GLU A 152 -4.33 -4.63 -4.21
C GLU A 152 -4.97 -4.06 -2.96
N ILE A 153 -5.99 -4.74 -2.43
CA ILE A 153 -6.56 -4.38 -1.13
C ILE A 153 -5.45 -4.40 -0.06
N TRP A 154 -5.50 -3.40 0.82
CA TRP A 154 -4.48 -3.13 1.84
C TRP A 154 -3.11 -2.68 1.35
N ASN A 155 -2.85 -2.55 0.03
CA ASN A 155 -1.58 -1.99 -0.44
C ASN A 155 -1.39 -0.60 0.17
N ALA A 156 -0.18 -0.31 0.62
CA ALA A 156 0.15 0.97 1.20
C ALA A 156 -0.06 2.10 0.18
N ASP A 157 -0.67 3.20 0.62
CA ASP A 157 -0.87 4.38 -0.19
C ASP A 157 0.37 5.29 -0.15
N TYR A 158 0.94 5.52 -1.34
CA TYR A 158 2.13 6.36 -1.51
C TYR A 158 1.92 7.76 -0.93
N LYS A 159 0.82 8.44 -1.30
CA LYS A 159 0.60 9.84 -0.92
C LYS A 159 0.50 9.97 0.60
N SER A 160 -0.25 9.07 1.23
CA SER A 160 -0.44 9.06 2.68
C SER A 160 0.85 8.85 3.44
N LEU A 161 1.78 8.00 2.99
CA LEU A 161 3.08 7.84 3.62
C LEU A 161 4.04 9.00 3.29
N PHE A 162 4.02 9.48 2.04
CA PHE A 162 4.94 10.52 1.56
C PHE A 162 4.77 11.86 2.29
N VAL A 163 3.55 12.23 2.69
CA VAL A 163 3.28 13.42 3.52
C VAL A 163 4.13 13.43 4.80
N TYR A 164 4.35 12.25 5.40
CA TYR A 164 5.15 12.12 6.60
C TYR A 164 6.67 12.05 6.35
N ILE A 165 7.11 12.08 5.09
CA ILE A 165 8.52 12.22 4.69
C ILE A 165 8.80 13.66 4.29
N SER A 166 7.92 14.29 3.50
CA SER A 166 8.12 15.63 2.93
C SER A 166 8.29 16.74 3.97
N GLU A 167 7.78 16.54 5.19
CA GLU A 167 7.85 17.50 6.28
C GLU A 167 8.98 17.21 7.29
N ASN A 168 9.72 16.10 7.12
CA ASN A 168 10.74 15.66 8.09
C ASN A 168 12.13 15.50 7.44
N ASN A 169 13.07 16.38 7.80
CA ASN A 169 14.41 16.40 7.20
C ASN A 169 15.22 15.12 7.43
N GLN A 170 15.06 14.44 8.57
CA GLN A 170 15.74 13.16 8.81
C GLN A 170 15.20 12.07 7.87
N ARG A 171 13.88 12.03 7.66
CA ARG A 171 13.27 11.03 6.78
C ARG A 171 13.58 11.29 5.31
N LYS A 172 13.76 12.54 4.90
CA LYS A 172 14.21 12.88 3.54
C LYS A 172 15.59 12.30 3.20
N ALA A 173 16.45 12.09 4.20
CA ALA A 173 17.75 11.46 3.98
C ALA A 173 17.63 9.97 3.67
N ASP A 174 16.65 9.28 4.29
CA ASP A 174 16.41 7.86 4.05
C ASP A 174 15.43 7.61 2.89
N TRP A 175 14.56 8.56 2.53
CA TRP A 175 13.45 8.33 1.60
C TRP A 175 13.34 9.40 0.52
N SER A 176 13.67 9.00 -0.70
CA SER A 176 13.27 9.70 -1.91
C SER A 176 11.89 9.24 -2.40
N PRO A 177 11.23 10.02 -3.29
CA PRO A 177 10.00 9.59 -3.97
C PRO A 177 10.13 8.23 -4.65
N GLN A 178 11.20 8.01 -5.42
CA GLN A 178 11.44 6.79 -6.18
C GLN A 178 11.71 5.60 -5.28
N ARG A 179 12.51 5.78 -4.22
CA ARG A 179 12.75 4.72 -3.23
C ARG A 179 11.45 4.27 -2.57
N LEU A 180 10.56 5.22 -2.26
CA LEU A 180 9.26 4.89 -1.70
C LEU A 180 8.39 4.14 -2.71
N THR A 181 8.29 4.54 -3.98
CA THR A 181 7.50 3.78 -4.97
C THR A 181 7.99 2.34 -5.13
N LEU A 182 9.31 2.15 -5.09
CA LEU A 182 9.95 0.85 -5.16
C LEU A 182 9.61 -0.02 -3.94
N ALA A 183 9.61 0.58 -2.74
CA ALA A 183 9.31 -0.13 -1.49
C ALA A 183 7.82 -0.52 -1.35
N LEU A 184 6.92 0.23 -1.97
CA LEU A 184 5.48 -0.02 -1.85
C LEU A 184 4.92 -0.95 -2.93
N SER A 185 5.46 -0.89 -4.15
CA SER A 185 4.79 -1.46 -5.34
C SER A 185 5.74 -2.06 -6.39
N SER A 186 6.91 -2.55 -5.99
CA SER A 186 7.81 -3.24 -6.91
C SER A 186 7.56 -4.75 -6.96
N ARG A 187 8.10 -5.41 -7.99
CA ARG A 187 8.10 -6.86 -8.11
C ARG A 187 8.93 -7.55 -7.02
N MET A 188 9.88 -6.83 -6.42
CA MET A 188 10.78 -7.35 -5.38
C MET A 188 10.14 -7.24 -4.00
N LEU A 189 9.49 -6.10 -3.74
CA LEU A 189 8.88 -5.76 -2.47
C LEU A 189 7.51 -5.10 -2.68
N THR A 190 6.49 -5.67 -2.05
CA THR A 190 5.16 -5.05 -1.95
C THR A 190 4.81 -4.82 -0.48
N THR A 191 4.27 -3.64 -0.16
CA THR A 191 3.91 -3.29 1.21
C THR A 191 2.39 -3.26 1.39
N LYS A 192 1.88 -3.97 2.40
CA LYS A 192 0.50 -3.87 2.85
C LYS A 192 0.41 -3.33 4.27
N ILE A 193 -0.63 -2.55 4.54
CA ILE A 193 -0.94 -2.03 5.88
C ILE A 193 -2.36 -2.44 6.18
N MET A 194 -2.56 -3.27 7.20
CA MET A 194 -3.86 -3.80 7.57
C MET A 194 -4.06 -3.78 9.09
N TYR A 195 -5.28 -4.08 9.52
CA TYR A 195 -5.59 -4.19 10.93
C TYR A 195 -6.03 -5.61 11.30
N LEU A 196 -5.72 -6.01 12.52
CA LEU A 196 -6.30 -7.18 13.16
C LEU A 196 -7.22 -6.68 14.29
N PRO A 197 -8.52 -7.02 14.29
CA PRO A 197 -9.42 -6.59 15.36
C PRO A 197 -8.86 -6.95 16.74
N THR A 198 -8.87 -5.99 17.68
CA THR A 198 -8.25 -6.13 19.00
C THR A 198 -8.71 -7.38 19.75
N ASN A 199 -10.00 -7.69 19.67
CA ASN A 199 -10.57 -8.90 20.28
C ASN A 199 -10.07 -10.20 19.64
N SER A 200 -9.81 -10.19 18.33
CA SER A 200 -9.25 -11.35 17.63
C SER A 200 -7.79 -11.56 18.03
N LEU A 201 -7.00 -10.47 18.09
CA LEU A 201 -5.62 -10.50 18.60
C LEU A 201 -5.58 -11.07 20.02
N VAL A 202 -6.33 -10.47 20.95
CA VAL A 202 -6.36 -10.88 22.37
C VAL A 202 -6.83 -12.33 22.51
N SER A 203 -7.87 -12.75 21.77
CA SER A 203 -8.34 -14.14 21.83
C SER A 203 -7.31 -15.12 21.29
N CYS A 204 -6.57 -14.78 20.23
CA CYS A 204 -5.48 -15.63 19.73
C CYS A 204 -4.36 -15.74 20.77
N ILE A 205 -3.91 -14.63 21.33
CA ILE A 205 -2.85 -14.63 22.36
C ILE A 205 -3.27 -15.47 23.57
N ALA A 206 -4.45 -15.22 24.13
CA ALA A 206 -4.89 -15.89 25.35
C ALA A 206 -5.15 -17.39 25.14
N SER A 207 -5.74 -17.79 24.02
CA SER A 207 -6.06 -19.21 23.76
C SER A 207 -4.83 -20.08 23.43
N TYR A 208 -3.74 -19.47 22.97
CA TYR A 208 -2.47 -20.14 22.67
C TYR A 208 -1.34 -19.79 23.66
N ALA A 209 -1.65 -19.09 24.76
CA ALA A 209 -0.66 -18.61 25.72
C ALA A 209 0.23 -19.72 26.27
N ARG A 210 -0.35 -20.88 26.62
CA ARG A 210 0.39 -22.03 27.13
C ARG A 210 1.37 -22.59 26.09
N ASP A 211 0.93 -22.76 24.85
CA ASP A 211 1.75 -23.33 23.78
C ASP A 211 2.85 -22.37 23.32
N ALA A 212 2.63 -21.06 23.52
CA ALA A 212 3.59 -20.01 23.25
C ALA A 212 4.47 -19.65 24.47
N GLU A 213 4.33 -20.37 25.58
CA GLU A 213 5.08 -20.17 26.83
C GLU A 213 4.94 -18.75 27.40
N ILE A 214 3.78 -18.12 27.23
CA ILE A 214 3.49 -16.81 27.82
C ILE A 214 3.25 -17.00 29.33
N PRO A 215 3.98 -16.29 30.22
CA PRO A 215 3.92 -16.49 31.67
C PRO A 215 2.70 -15.80 32.30
N ILE A 216 1.51 -15.98 31.71
CA ILE A 216 0.24 -15.43 32.19
C ILE A 216 -0.71 -16.61 32.40
N THR A 217 -1.18 -16.80 33.63
CA THR A 217 -2.09 -17.90 33.94
C THR A 217 -3.51 -17.59 33.50
N ASN A 218 -4.36 -18.63 33.39
CA ASN A 218 -5.79 -18.42 33.12
C ASN A 218 -6.47 -17.55 34.20
N LYS A 219 -5.96 -17.54 35.44
CA LYS A 219 -6.48 -16.70 36.51
C LYS A 219 -6.17 -15.23 36.21
N ASP A 220 -4.93 -14.92 35.84
CA ASP A 220 -4.50 -13.56 35.51
C ASP A 220 -5.24 -13.01 34.28
N TRP A 221 -5.44 -13.85 33.25
CA TRP A 221 -6.24 -13.48 32.08
C TRP A 221 -7.66 -13.03 32.44
N LEU A 222 -8.29 -13.72 33.39
CA LEU A 222 -9.66 -13.47 33.82
C LEU A 222 -9.78 -12.41 34.93
N ASP A 223 -8.65 -11.97 35.49
CA ASP A 223 -8.60 -11.00 36.57
C ASP A 223 -9.08 -9.62 36.07
N PRO A 224 -10.15 -9.05 36.66
CA PRO A 224 -10.67 -7.74 36.31
C PRO A 224 -9.66 -6.60 36.47
N ASP A 225 -8.67 -6.76 37.36
CA ASP A 225 -7.65 -5.74 37.64
C ASP A 225 -6.41 -5.89 36.74
N GLN A 226 -6.33 -6.98 35.94
CA GLN A 226 -5.26 -7.22 34.98
C GLN A 226 -5.78 -7.17 33.53
N TYR A 227 -5.94 -8.32 32.87
CA TYR A 227 -6.30 -8.38 31.45
C TYR A 227 -7.82 -8.36 31.23
N SER A 228 -8.62 -8.84 32.19
CA SER A 228 -10.09 -8.78 32.15
C SER A 228 -10.71 -9.35 30.86
N ILE A 229 -10.20 -10.49 30.37
CA ILE A 229 -10.74 -11.11 29.16
C ILE A 229 -11.97 -11.97 29.45
N LYS A 230 -12.80 -12.18 28.43
CA LYS A 230 -13.92 -13.12 28.52
C LYS A 230 -13.43 -14.57 28.52
N ARG A 231 -14.04 -15.43 29.36
CA ARG A 231 -13.67 -16.85 29.47
C ARG A 231 -13.71 -17.63 28.15
N ASN A 232 -14.63 -17.27 27.26
CA ASN A 232 -14.73 -17.90 25.95
C ASN A 232 -13.53 -17.56 25.02
N TRP A 233 -12.79 -16.48 25.28
CA TRP A 233 -11.59 -16.10 24.49
C TRP A 233 -10.35 -16.95 24.81
N LEU A 234 -10.37 -17.71 25.91
CA LEU A 234 -9.35 -18.73 26.21
C LEU A 234 -9.51 -19.99 25.33
N GLN A 235 -10.62 -20.14 24.61
CA GLN A 235 -10.89 -21.33 23.80
C GLN A 235 -10.34 -21.17 22.38
N LYS A 236 -9.45 -22.08 21.95
CA LYS A 236 -8.87 -22.10 20.59
C LYS A 236 -9.92 -22.09 19.49
N ASN A 237 -11.05 -22.78 19.68
CA ASN A 237 -12.15 -22.80 18.71
C ASN A 237 -12.76 -21.42 18.48
N ASN A 238 -12.89 -20.60 19.52
CA ASN A 238 -13.40 -19.23 19.36
C ASN A 238 -12.36 -18.33 18.71
N ALA A 239 -11.09 -18.44 19.11
CA ALA A 239 -9.99 -17.70 18.48
C ALA A 239 -9.92 -17.99 16.96
N LYS A 240 -10.01 -19.26 16.56
CA LYS A 240 -10.11 -19.66 15.15
C LYS A 240 -11.29 -19.01 14.43
N LYS A 241 -12.50 -19.16 14.98
CA LYS A 241 -13.71 -18.57 14.39
C LYS A 241 -13.59 -17.06 14.21
N THR A 242 -13.03 -16.35 15.20
CA THR A 242 -12.83 -14.90 15.09
C THR A 242 -11.76 -14.56 14.06
N LEU A 243 -10.63 -15.28 14.06
CA LEU A 243 -9.51 -15.07 13.14
C LEU A 243 -9.92 -15.24 11.67
N GLN A 244 -10.77 -16.24 11.37
CA GLN A 244 -11.30 -16.49 10.01
C GLN A 244 -12.09 -15.33 9.40
N THR A 245 -12.57 -14.40 10.24
CA THR A 245 -13.33 -13.23 9.79
C THR A 245 -12.49 -11.97 9.64
N THR A 246 -11.18 -12.05 9.89
CA THR A 246 -10.29 -10.89 9.93
C THR A 246 -9.70 -10.58 8.55
N PRO A 247 -9.33 -9.31 8.29
CA PRO A 247 -8.64 -8.94 7.05
C PRO A 247 -7.37 -9.76 6.79
N LEU A 248 -6.58 -10.04 7.84
CA LEU A 248 -5.36 -10.83 7.74
C LEU A 248 -5.64 -12.26 7.21
N TYR A 249 -6.61 -12.96 7.79
CA TYR A 249 -6.97 -14.31 7.33
C TYR A 249 -7.52 -14.30 5.91
N LEU A 250 -8.43 -13.38 5.61
CA LEU A 250 -9.07 -13.29 4.30
C LEU A 250 -8.04 -12.97 3.20
N GLN A 251 -7.08 -12.08 3.50
CA GLN A 251 -5.98 -11.76 2.59
C GLN A 251 -5.06 -12.98 2.36
N LEU A 252 -4.66 -13.70 3.42
CA LEU A 252 -3.85 -14.91 3.29
C LEU A 252 -4.59 -16.03 2.53
N SER A 253 -5.92 -16.08 2.64
CA SER A 253 -6.77 -17.06 1.97
C SER A 253 -7.15 -16.68 0.54
N GLY A 254 -6.77 -15.49 0.07
CA GLY A 254 -7.20 -14.99 -1.25
C GLY A 254 -8.71 -14.81 -1.39
N VAL A 255 -9.42 -14.56 -0.28
CA VAL A 255 -10.89 -14.38 -0.26
C VAL A 255 -11.22 -12.88 -0.23
N SER A 256 -12.27 -12.49 -0.96
CA SER A 256 -12.73 -11.10 -1.00
C SER A 256 -13.19 -10.62 0.37
N ILE A 257 -12.99 -9.33 0.64
CA ILE A 257 -13.30 -8.69 1.91
C ILE A 257 -14.42 -7.67 1.69
N THR A 258 -15.41 -7.66 2.57
CA THR A 258 -16.37 -6.54 2.63
C THR A 258 -15.74 -5.40 3.44
N LEU A 259 -15.42 -4.30 2.76
CA LEU A 259 -14.87 -3.10 3.39
C LEU A 259 -15.95 -2.32 4.14
N GLY A 260 -15.59 -1.72 5.27
CA GLY A 260 -16.42 -0.78 6.01
C GLY A 260 -16.59 -1.13 7.49
N LYS A 261 -16.48 -0.10 8.31
CA LYS A 261 -16.63 -0.21 9.77
C LYS A 261 -18.05 -0.67 10.11
N ARG A 262 -18.16 -1.81 10.79
CA ARG A 262 -19.41 -2.23 11.41
C ARG A 262 -19.67 -1.34 12.64
N LYS A 263 -20.57 -0.36 12.47
CA LYS A 263 -20.85 0.69 13.49
C LYS A 263 -21.79 0.23 14.61
N SER A 264 -22.33 -0.99 14.57
CA SER A 264 -23.30 -1.49 15.54
C SER A 264 -23.12 -2.98 15.85
N GLY A 265 -23.73 -3.44 16.94
CA GLY A 265 -23.80 -4.86 17.32
C GLY A 265 -22.58 -5.37 18.09
N ALA A 266 -22.28 -6.66 17.91
CA ALA A 266 -21.28 -7.37 18.71
C ALA A 266 -19.82 -6.90 18.49
N VAL A 267 -19.53 -6.24 17.36
CA VAL A 267 -18.15 -5.86 16.98
C VAL A 267 -17.61 -4.70 17.83
N PRO A 268 -18.27 -3.52 17.94
CA PRO A 268 -17.82 -2.46 18.84
C PRO A 268 -17.69 -2.91 20.30
N THR A 269 -18.63 -3.73 20.77
CA THR A 269 -18.60 -4.31 22.12
C THR A 269 -17.40 -5.25 22.29
N GLY A 270 -17.09 -6.08 21.29
CA GLY A 270 -15.90 -6.93 21.28
C GLY A 270 -14.60 -6.13 21.40
N LEU A 271 -14.45 -5.06 20.59
CA LEU A 271 -13.29 -4.18 20.62
C LEU A 271 -13.13 -3.48 21.98
N LYS A 272 -14.25 -2.98 22.56
CA LYS A 272 -14.23 -2.34 23.89
C LYS A 272 -13.81 -3.32 24.99
N ASN A 273 -14.33 -4.54 24.97
CA ASN A 273 -13.98 -5.56 25.98
C ASN A 273 -12.53 -6.04 25.86
N ALA A 274 -11.91 -5.93 24.69
CA ALA A 274 -10.53 -6.33 24.47
C ALA A 274 -9.52 -5.22 24.79
N LYS A 275 -9.98 -3.98 25.01
CA LYS A 275 -9.12 -2.81 25.17
C LYS A 275 -8.16 -2.97 26.36
N GLN A 276 -8.68 -3.31 27.53
CA GLN A 276 -7.87 -3.45 28.75
C GLN A 276 -6.79 -4.53 28.59
N ALA A 277 -7.17 -5.70 28.07
CA ALA A 277 -6.23 -6.78 27.79
C ALA A 277 -5.11 -6.35 26.82
N PHE A 278 -5.47 -5.64 25.76
CA PHE A 278 -4.50 -5.14 24.79
C PHE A 278 -3.57 -4.08 25.41
N GLU A 279 -4.12 -3.18 26.24
CA GLU A 279 -3.34 -2.18 26.95
C GLU A 279 -2.34 -2.83 27.92
N LYS A 280 -2.72 -3.91 28.62
CA LYS A 280 -1.78 -4.67 29.45
C LYS A 280 -0.74 -5.44 28.65
N ILE A 281 -1.10 -6.06 27.53
CA ILE A 281 -0.12 -6.68 26.63
C ILE A 281 0.90 -5.63 26.14
N ASN A 282 0.43 -4.45 25.75
CA ASN A 282 1.30 -3.33 25.36
C ASN A 282 2.23 -2.91 26.51
N GLU A 283 1.69 -2.80 27.72
CA GLU A 283 2.45 -2.44 28.91
C GLU A 283 3.52 -3.49 29.23
N ASP A 284 3.19 -4.78 29.23
CA ASP A 284 4.15 -5.86 29.48
C ASP A 284 5.31 -5.87 28.46
N ILE A 285 5.01 -5.55 27.19
CA ILE A 285 6.02 -5.43 26.13
C ILE A 285 6.90 -4.20 26.39
N SER A 286 6.30 -3.02 26.60
CA SER A 286 7.03 -1.76 26.76
C SER A 286 7.90 -1.71 28.02
N GLN A 287 7.50 -2.42 29.07
CA GLN A 287 8.26 -2.57 30.32
C GLN A 287 9.26 -3.74 30.26
N ASN A 288 9.38 -4.43 29.12
CA ASN A 288 10.23 -5.63 28.94
C ASN A 288 9.92 -6.77 29.92
N LYS A 289 8.70 -6.84 30.46
CA LYS A 289 8.26 -7.91 31.37
C LYS A 289 8.00 -9.20 30.60
N ILE A 290 7.43 -9.10 29.41
CA ILE A 290 7.22 -10.22 28.49
C ILE A 290 7.64 -9.76 27.09
N SER A 291 8.52 -10.53 26.43
CA SER A 291 8.90 -10.25 25.05
C SER A 291 7.72 -10.41 24.10
N ASP A 292 7.57 -9.44 23.19
CA ASP A 292 6.71 -9.47 22.00
C ASP A 292 6.78 -10.78 21.22
N GLN A 293 7.97 -11.39 21.13
CA GLN A 293 8.20 -12.68 20.46
C GLN A 293 7.29 -13.81 20.96
N ARG A 294 6.96 -13.83 22.27
CA ARG A 294 6.03 -14.84 22.82
C ARG A 294 4.59 -14.59 22.37
N PHE A 295 4.20 -13.32 22.28
CA PHE A 295 2.89 -12.93 21.74
C PHE A 295 2.79 -13.23 20.23
N ASN A 296 3.86 -12.95 19.47
CA ASN A 296 3.97 -13.29 18.04
C ASN A 296 3.88 -14.81 17.82
N LYS A 297 4.56 -15.62 18.65
CA LYS A 297 4.47 -17.09 18.64
C LYS A 297 3.03 -17.57 18.84
N ALA A 298 2.28 -16.98 19.78
CA ALA A 298 0.87 -17.35 20.00
C ALA A 298 -0.01 -17.08 18.77
N ILE A 299 0.18 -15.94 18.10
CA ILE A 299 -0.54 -15.60 16.87
C ILE A 299 -0.14 -16.54 15.72
N CYS A 300 1.15 -16.86 15.60
CA CYS A 300 1.66 -17.82 14.61
C CYS A 300 1.02 -19.20 14.80
N LEU A 301 0.90 -19.69 16.04
CA LEU A 301 0.22 -20.95 16.34
C LEU A 301 -1.27 -20.90 15.99
N ALA A 302 -1.95 -19.78 16.26
CA ALA A 302 -3.34 -19.60 15.86
C ALA A 302 -3.53 -19.62 14.33
N LEU A 303 -2.62 -18.97 13.59
CA LEU A 303 -2.59 -19.00 12.13
C LEU A 303 -2.34 -20.42 11.59
N LYS A 304 -1.38 -21.16 12.17
CA LYS A 304 -1.14 -22.57 11.81
C LYS A 304 -2.39 -23.43 11.99
N ASP A 305 -3.07 -23.31 13.13
CA ASP A 305 -4.23 -24.14 13.43
C ASP A 305 -5.42 -23.81 12.52
N VAL A 306 -5.62 -22.53 12.16
CA VAL A 306 -6.73 -22.15 11.28
C VAL A 306 -6.50 -22.54 9.82
N PHE A 307 -5.23 -22.57 9.36
CA PHE A 307 -4.86 -22.96 8.00
C PHE A 307 -4.54 -24.45 7.83
N ARG A 308 -4.51 -25.24 8.91
CA ARG A 308 -4.15 -26.68 8.92
C ARG A 308 -4.90 -27.53 7.89
N TYR A 309 -6.16 -27.20 7.62
CA TYR A 309 -7.03 -27.91 6.67
C TYR A 309 -7.45 -27.02 5.49
N SER A 310 -6.76 -25.90 5.29
CA SER A 310 -7.03 -25.05 4.15
C SER A 310 -6.48 -25.67 2.88
N LYS A 311 -7.04 -25.31 1.72
CA LYS A 311 -6.51 -25.72 0.41
C LYS A 311 -5.17 -25.05 0.09
N HIS A 312 -4.78 -24.04 0.86
CA HIS A 312 -3.53 -23.32 0.68
C HIS A 312 -2.45 -23.96 1.56
N GLU A 313 -1.40 -24.48 0.95
CA GLU A 313 -0.22 -24.97 1.68
C GLU A 313 0.61 -23.79 2.18
N LEU A 314 0.15 -23.15 3.27
CA LEU A 314 0.84 -22.04 3.91
C LEU A 314 1.73 -22.52 5.05
N ASN A 315 3.01 -22.15 5.02
CA ASN A 315 3.94 -22.46 6.10
C ASN A 315 4.23 -21.22 6.95
N PHE A 316 3.84 -21.26 8.22
CA PHE A 316 4.06 -20.17 9.16
C PHE A 316 5.26 -20.45 10.06
N LYS A 317 6.12 -19.46 10.28
CA LYS A 317 7.25 -19.55 11.21
C LYS A 317 7.40 -18.23 11.94
N SER A 318 7.34 -18.25 13.27
CA SER A 318 7.53 -17.05 14.09
C SER A 318 9.00 -16.82 14.35
N GLU A 319 9.43 -15.56 14.32
CA GLU A 319 10.73 -15.13 14.88
C GLU A 319 11.96 -15.77 14.21
N ILE A 320 11.85 -16.15 12.94
CA ILE A 320 12.96 -16.70 12.15
C ILE A 320 13.50 -15.69 11.14
N ASN A 321 14.77 -15.81 10.76
CA ASN A 321 15.35 -14.95 9.72
C ASN A 321 14.69 -15.24 8.36
N HIS A 322 14.51 -14.18 7.57
CA HIS A 322 14.07 -14.29 6.19
C HIS A 322 15.16 -15.00 5.35
N PRO A 323 14.81 -15.98 4.50
CA PRO A 323 15.78 -16.83 3.82
C PRO A 323 16.68 -16.09 2.82
N HIS A 324 16.23 -14.95 2.30
CA HIS A 324 16.97 -14.15 1.31
C HIS A 324 17.35 -12.74 1.81
N LEU A 325 16.84 -12.36 2.98
CA LEU A 325 17.09 -11.07 3.63
C LEU A 325 17.57 -11.40 5.04
N THR A 326 18.78 -11.92 5.15
CA THR A 326 19.29 -12.61 6.35
C THR A 326 19.34 -11.77 7.62
N ASN A 327 19.30 -10.43 7.50
CA ASN A 327 19.31 -9.50 8.63
C ASN A 327 17.89 -9.08 9.02
N ILE A 328 16.89 -9.49 8.24
CA ILE A 328 15.48 -9.32 8.54
C ILE A 328 14.97 -10.56 9.25
N LYS A 329 14.38 -10.32 10.42
CA LYS A 329 13.64 -11.31 11.20
C LYS A 329 12.21 -10.76 11.39
N PRO A 330 11.24 -11.15 10.55
CA PRO A 330 9.85 -10.74 10.77
C PRO A 330 9.26 -11.40 12.01
N ASP A 331 8.21 -10.79 12.56
CA ASP A 331 7.47 -11.36 13.68
C ASP A 331 6.88 -12.73 13.29
N ILE A 332 6.33 -12.83 12.08
CA ILE A 332 5.90 -14.09 11.45
C ILE A 332 6.26 -14.09 9.97
N LEU A 333 7.02 -15.10 9.54
CA LEU A 333 7.24 -15.41 8.12
C LEU A 333 6.18 -16.41 7.64
N VAL A 334 5.54 -16.11 6.52
CA VAL A 334 4.61 -17.00 5.82
C VAL A 334 5.18 -17.33 4.44
N ASP A 335 5.36 -18.61 4.17
CA ASP A 335 5.64 -19.10 2.81
C ASP A 335 4.33 -19.45 2.13
N MET A 336 4.01 -18.76 1.03
CA MET A 336 2.81 -18.99 0.22
C MET A 336 3.06 -19.84 -1.04
N GLY A 337 4.29 -20.31 -1.27
CA GLY A 337 4.69 -20.99 -2.51
C GLY A 337 5.31 -20.04 -3.52
N GLU A 338 4.54 -19.10 -4.08
CA GLU A 338 5.02 -18.13 -5.08
C GLU A 338 5.71 -16.90 -4.49
N LYS A 339 5.46 -16.59 -3.22
CA LYS A 339 6.00 -15.42 -2.51
C LYS A 339 6.20 -15.69 -1.02
N LEU A 340 6.98 -14.83 -0.39
CA LEU A 340 7.16 -14.79 1.07
C LEU A 340 6.41 -13.59 1.63
N VAL A 341 5.68 -13.77 2.72
CA VAL A 341 4.99 -12.70 3.43
C VAL A 341 5.59 -12.54 4.81
N CYS A 342 6.16 -11.37 5.07
CA CYS A 342 6.61 -10.94 6.38
C CYS A 342 5.48 -10.19 7.10
N LEU A 343 4.89 -10.80 8.13
CA LEU A 343 3.94 -10.11 9.01
C LEU A 343 4.73 -9.35 10.09
N GLU A 344 4.41 -8.06 10.26
CA GLU A 344 5.04 -7.14 11.19
C GLU A 344 3.97 -6.54 12.12
N PHE A 345 3.87 -7.05 13.35
CA PHE A 345 2.90 -6.65 14.36
C PHE A 345 3.39 -5.41 15.13
N CYS A 346 2.52 -4.40 15.17
CA CYS A 346 2.75 -3.20 15.98
C CYS A 346 1.85 -3.23 17.22
N TYR A 347 2.43 -3.62 18.36
CA TYR A 347 1.78 -3.49 19.67
C TYR A 347 1.94 -2.05 20.16
N THR A 348 1.06 -1.16 19.72
CA THR A 348 1.00 0.25 20.16
C THR A 348 -0.40 0.63 20.61
N ASN A 349 -0.51 1.41 21.69
CA ASN A 349 -1.73 2.12 22.04
C ASN A 349 -1.82 3.50 21.36
N ASN A 350 -0.73 3.97 20.73
CA ASN A 350 -0.70 5.25 20.05
C ASN A 350 -1.41 5.16 18.70
N SER A 351 -2.65 5.67 18.67
CA SER A 351 -3.48 5.70 17.46
C SER A 351 -3.23 6.92 16.57
N THR A 352 -2.16 7.70 16.81
CA THR A 352 -1.85 8.86 15.95
C THR A 352 -1.36 8.38 14.57
N PRO A 353 -1.87 8.96 13.47
CA PRO A 353 -1.41 8.61 12.12
C PRO A 353 0.11 8.73 11.93
N GLY A 354 0.73 9.74 12.54
CA GLY A 354 2.18 9.95 12.45
C GLY A 354 3.01 8.84 13.09
N TYR A 355 2.51 8.21 14.16
CA TYR A 355 3.18 7.06 14.78
C TYR A 355 3.13 5.83 13.87
N LEU A 356 1.97 5.56 13.26
CA LEU A 356 1.84 4.47 12.27
C LEU A 356 2.82 4.67 11.11
N ALA A 357 2.85 5.86 10.52
CA ALA A 357 3.76 6.19 9.44
C ALA A 357 5.23 6.04 9.87
N ASP A 358 5.59 6.49 11.08
CA ASP A 358 6.94 6.32 11.63
C ASP A 358 7.36 4.85 11.72
N TYR A 359 6.49 4.02 12.31
CA TYR A 359 6.76 2.60 12.49
C TYR A 359 6.96 1.89 11.13
N VAL A 360 6.04 2.13 10.19
CA VAL A 360 6.09 1.57 8.83
C VAL A 360 7.38 1.99 8.13
N LEU A 361 7.66 3.30 8.05
CA LEU A 361 8.83 3.83 7.33
C LEU A 361 10.15 3.36 7.96
N LYS A 362 10.24 3.26 9.29
CA LYS A 362 11.44 2.77 9.97
C LYS A 362 11.71 1.30 9.67
N LYS A 363 10.69 0.43 9.80
CA LYS A 363 10.85 -1.01 9.48
C LYS A 363 11.11 -1.20 7.99
N LEU A 364 10.35 -0.54 7.13
CA LEU A 364 10.51 -0.64 5.67
C LEU A 364 11.90 -0.16 5.20
N ASN A 365 12.49 0.83 5.88
CA ASN A 365 13.86 1.28 5.56
C ASN A 365 14.88 0.15 5.77
N LYS A 366 14.69 -0.70 6.79
CA LYS A 366 15.57 -1.86 7.03
C LYS A 366 15.46 -2.89 5.90
N TYR A 367 14.24 -3.17 5.46
CA TYR A 367 14.00 -4.06 4.32
C TYR A 367 14.64 -3.52 3.04
N MET A 368 14.44 -2.23 2.77
CA MET A 368 15.00 -1.58 1.58
C MET A 368 16.52 -1.57 1.59
N LYS A 369 17.16 -1.22 2.72
CA LYS A 369 18.63 -1.27 2.84
C LYS A 369 19.18 -2.65 2.51
N GLN A 370 18.55 -3.71 3.02
CA GLN A 370 19.02 -5.06 2.70
C GLN A 370 18.76 -5.46 1.24
N LEU A 371 17.68 -4.99 0.60
CA LEU A 371 17.46 -5.19 -0.83
C LEU A 371 18.50 -4.44 -1.67
N GLU A 372 18.83 -3.22 -1.29
CA GLU A 372 19.85 -2.37 -1.92
C GLU A 372 21.21 -3.05 -1.84
N ASP A 373 21.60 -3.51 -0.63
CA ASP A 373 22.86 -4.21 -0.37
C ASP A 373 22.96 -5.55 -1.13
N ASN A 374 21.89 -6.35 -1.12
CA ASN A 374 21.92 -7.70 -1.70
C ASN A 374 21.83 -7.70 -3.23
N PHE A 375 21.16 -6.71 -3.84
CA PHE A 375 20.80 -6.74 -5.25
C PHE A 375 21.30 -5.54 -6.07
N GLY A 376 22.03 -4.60 -5.46
CA GLY A 376 22.72 -3.52 -6.17
C GLY A 376 21.78 -2.54 -6.87
N ILE A 377 20.76 -2.05 -6.15
CA ILE A 377 19.83 -1.05 -6.66
C ILE A 377 20.58 0.29 -6.82
N SER A 378 20.72 0.77 -8.06
CA SER A 378 21.49 1.99 -8.38
C SER A 378 20.94 3.23 -7.68
N GLU A 379 21.83 4.08 -7.17
CA GLU A 379 21.47 5.39 -6.59
C GLU A 379 20.71 6.27 -7.60
N ASP A 380 21.06 6.22 -8.90
CA ASP A 380 20.35 6.94 -9.97
C ASP A 380 18.86 6.57 -10.10
N LEU A 381 18.48 5.35 -9.69
CA LEU A 381 17.08 4.93 -9.67
C LEU A 381 16.36 5.44 -8.42
N LEU A 382 17.12 5.68 -7.36
CA LEU A 382 16.64 6.15 -6.07
C LEU A 382 16.64 7.68 -5.99
N SER A 383 17.34 8.41 -6.86
CA SER A 383 17.28 9.87 -6.99
C SER A 383 16.11 10.34 -7.85
#